data_AF-A0A291W550-F1
#
_entry.id   AF-A0A291W550-F1
#
_cell.length_a   1.000
_cell.length_b   1.000
_cell.length_c   1.000
_cell.angle_alpha   90.00
_cell.angle_beta   90.00
_cell.angle_gamma   90.00
#
_symmetry.space_group_name_H-M   'P 1'
#
loop_
_entity.id
_entity.type
_entity.pdbx_description
1 polymer ?
#
loop_
_entity_poly.entity_id
_entity_poly.type
_entity_poly.pdbx_seq_one_letter_code
_entity_poly.pdbx_strand_id
1 'polypeptide(L)'
;MDRPSSLAGPGGAEYLPTARPDSEAPPALAARMCSLKPGIERDHRKRPCTKCPWLTRTDLTEFTEADMEMLQEANGRRGAEAPLNAPIVACHRDQPGTTHAWRWCAGFLAVVGEQHLGVRLALAMDALPPQAVNPPADWPDMYPDLDALLTARAAQLARSSGSGPRT
;
A
#
# COMPACT_ATOMS: atom_id res chain seq x y z
N MET A 1 -21.42 48.36 -50.29
CA MET A 1 -21.38 49.59 -49.49
C MET A 1 -21.21 49.20 -48.05
N ASP A 2 -19.95 49.22 -47.63
CA ASP A 2 -19.50 49.19 -46.25
C ASP A 2 -20.24 50.20 -45.38
N ARG A 3 -20.55 49.83 -44.14
CA ARG A 3 -20.19 50.64 -42.98
C ARG A 3 -19.82 49.76 -41.78
N PRO A 4 -18.83 50.17 -40.96
CA PRO A 4 -18.23 49.38 -39.90
C PRO A 4 -18.60 49.89 -38.49
N SER A 5 -18.32 49.09 -37.47
CA SER A 5 -17.93 49.46 -36.09
C SER A 5 -17.87 48.16 -35.25
N SER A 6 -16.69 47.62 -34.93
CA SER A 6 -15.74 48.06 -33.90
C SER A 6 -16.33 48.00 -32.48
N LEU A 7 -15.86 47.06 -31.66
CA LEU A 7 -14.88 47.34 -30.59
C LEU A 7 -14.69 46.13 -29.65
N ALA A 8 -13.42 45.94 -29.28
CA ALA A 8 -12.92 45.48 -27.98
C ALA A 8 -13.13 44.00 -27.55
N GLY A 9 -12.02 43.26 -27.51
CA GLY A 9 -11.78 42.24 -26.46
C GLY A 9 -11.49 42.92 -25.11
N PRO A 10 -10.96 42.23 -24.07
CA PRO A 10 -10.41 40.88 -24.04
C PRO A 10 -11.01 40.01 -22.92
N GLY A 11 -10.71 38.72 -22.89
CA GLY A 11 -11.09 37.89 -21.76
C GLY A 11 -10.82 36.41 -21.98
N GLY A 12 -9.55 36.06 -22.21
CA GLY A 12 -9.10 34.69 -22.06
C GLY A 12 -9.26 34.29 -20.60
N ALA A 13 -10.39 33.65 -20.27
CA ALA A 13 -10.50 32.86 -19.07
C ALA A 13 -9.97 31.47 -19.41
N GLU A 14 -8.65 31.32 -19.27
CA GLU A 14 -8.01 30.02 -19.14
C GLU A 14 -8.73 29.26 -18.02
N TYR A 15 -9.49 28.22 -18.38
CA TYR A 15 -10.04 27.29 -17.42
C TYR A 15 -8.89 26.42 -16.90
N LEU A 16 -8.10 26.96 -15.99
CA LEU A 16 -7.27 26.14 -15.12
C LEU A 16 -8.21 25.41 -14.15
N PRO A 17 -8.12 24.08 -14.02
CA PRO A 17 -8.70 23.43 -12.87
C PRO A 17 -7.95 23.95 -11.63
N THR A 18 -8.65 24.73 -10.82
CA THR A 18 -8.17 25.13 -9.50
C THR A 18 -7.97 23.86 -8.69
N ALA A 19 -6.70 23.52 -8.44
CA ALA A 19 -6.33 22.56 -7.44
C ALA A 19 -6.99 22.99 -6.12
N ARG A 20 -7.78 22.08 -5.52
CA ARG A 20 -8.29 22.28 -4.16
C ARG A 20 -7.09 22.45 -3.23
N PRO A 21 -6.99 23.56 -2.47
CA PRO A 21 -6.05 23.61 -1.36
C PRO A 21 -6.59 22.69 -0.27
N ASP A 22 -5.70 21.83 0.22
CA ASP A 22 -5.84 21.14 1.50
C ASP A 22 -6.95 20.08 1.56
N SER A 23 -6.86 19.08 0.69
CA SER A 23 -7.27 17.71 1.08
C SER A 23 -6.02 17.01 1.59
N GLU A 24 -5.67 17.25 2.84
CA GLU A 24 -4.72 16.41 3.57
C GLU A 24 -5.18 14.96 3.44
N ALA A 25 -4.45 14.18 2.64
CA ALA A 25 -4.54 12.73 2.72
C ALA A 25 -4.23 12.36 4.19
N PRO A 26 -5.00 11.44 4.82
CA PRO A 26 -4.60 10.90 6.12
C PRO A 26 -3.17 10.36 6.01
N PRO A 27 -2.38 10.31 7.11
CA PRO A 27 -0.95 10.02 7.07
C PRO A 27 -0.66 8.54 6.76
N ALA A 28 -1.03 8.09 5.56
CA ALA A 28 -0.53 6.90 4.91
C ALA A 28 0.81 7.27 4.27
N LEU A 29 1.87 7.27 5.08
CA LEU A 29 3.26 6.96 4.71
C LEU A 29 3.77 7.33 3.29
N ALA A 30 3.40 8.49 2.74
CA ALA A 30 3.95 8.98 1.47
C ALA A 30 5.41 9.50 1.58
N ALA A 31 6.07 9.26 2.71
CA ALA A 31 7.48 9.55 2.92
C ALA A 31 8.27 8.25 2.95
N ARG A 32 9.21 8.02 1.98
CA ARG A 32 10.54 7.40 2.21
C ARG A 32 11.35 6.97 0.99
N MET A 33 10.90 7.15 -0.26
CA MET A 33 11.74 6.79 -1.41
C MET A 33 13.02 7.64 -1.54
N CYS A 34 12.94 8.94 -1.24
CA CYS A 34 14.08 9.89 -1.31
C CYS A 34 15.20 9.62 -0.28
N SER A 35 15.25 8.44 0.35
CA SER A 35 16.24 8.10 1.37
C SER A 35 16.82 6.69 1.24
N LEU A 36 16.55 5.97 0.14
CA LEU A 36 17.27 4.72 -0.09
C LEU A 36 18.75 5.08 -0.30
N LYS A 37 19.61 4.55 0.57
CA LYS A 37 21.06 4.69 0.46
C LYS A 37 21.60 3.32 0.06
N PRO A 38 22.41 3.20 -1.02
CA PRO A 38 23.02 1.94 -1.39
C PRO A 38 23.75 1.31 -0.21
N GLY A 39 23.56 0.00 0.00
CA GLY A 39 24.21 -0.78 1.06
C GLY A 39 23.78 -0.44 2.50
N ILE A 40 22.85 0.49 2.70
CA ILE A 40 22.23 0.73 4.02
C ILE A 40 20.91 -0.03 4.07
N GLU A 41 20.93 -1.16 4.77
CA GLU A 41 19.78 -2.03 4.90
C GLU A 41 18.57 -1.29 5.50
N ARG A 42 17.41 -1.50 4.91
CA ARG A 42 16.14 -1.05 5.42
C ARG A 42 15.62 -2.01 6.48
N ASP A 43 15.22 -1.39 7.58
CA ASP A 43 14.52 -2.03 8.67
C ASP A 43 13.24 -2.73 8.17
N HIS A 44 13.22 -4.06 8.28
CA HIS A 44 12.09 -4.91 7.88
C HIS A 44 11.85 -6.01 8.92
N ARG A 45 10.63 -6.54 8.95
CA ARG A 45 10.31 -7.71 9.77
C ARG A 45 10.88 -8.96 9.09
N LYS A 46 11.59 -9.79 9.85
CA LYS A 46 12.13 -11.07 9.35
C LYS A 46 11.07 -12.18 9.22
N ARG A 47 9.92 -12.04 9.89
CA ARG A 47 8.78 -12.97 9.84
C ARG A 47 7.46 -12.20 9.99
N PRO A 48 6.34 -12.72 9.46
CA PRO A 48 5.03 -12.12 9.69
C PRO A 48 4.71 -12.05 11.19
N CYS A 49 4.05 -10.98 11.61
CA CYS A 49 3.55 -10.87 12.98
C CYS A 49 2.33 -11.78 13.19
N THR A 50 2.00 -12.08 14.45
CA THR A 50 0.97 -13.08 14.80
C THR A 50 -0.43 -12.76 14.31
N LYS A 51 -0.74 -11.48 14.09
CA LYS A 51 -1.99 -10.99 13.52
C LYS A 51 -1.78 -10.43 12.10
N CYS A 52 -0.81 -10.90 11.32
CA CYS A 52 -0.55 -10.34 9.99
C CYS A 52 -1.76 -10.59 9.06
N PRO A 53 -2.24 -9.58 8.31
CA PRO A 53 -3.39 -9.76 7.41
C PRO A 53 -3.11 -10.77 6.29
N TRP A 54 -1.84 -10.99 5.94
CA TRP A 54 -1.44 -11.98 4.94
C TRP A 54 -1.55 -13.43 5.42
N LEU A 55 -1.66 -13.70 6.72
CA LEU A 55 -1.80 -15.08 7.22
C LEU A 55 -3.24 -15.58 7.01
N THR A 56 -3.39 -16.80 6.49
CA THR A 56 -4.71 -17.41 6.24
C THR A 56 -5.55 -17.61 7.49
N ARG A 57 -4.89 -17.73 8.65
CA ARG A 57 -5.51 -17.92 9.97
C ARG A 57 -5.91 -16.63 10.68
N THR A 58 -5.63 -15.45 10.10
CA THR A 58 -5.95 -14.17 10.73
C THR A 58 -7.45 -13.85 10.59
N ASP A 59 -8.03 -13.29 11.65
CA ASP A 59 -9.33 -12.64 11.59
C ASP A 59 -9.20 -11.30 10.85
N LEU A 60 -9.65 -11.27 9.61
CA LEU A 60 -9.60 -10.13 8.71
C LEU A 60 -10.70 -9.11 9.00
N THR A 61 -11.66 -9.45 9.87
CA THR A 61 -12.70 -8.49 10.32
C THR A 61 -12.16 -7.48 11.34
N GLU A 62 -11.00 -7.76 11.96
CA GLU A 62 -10.29 -6.81 12.83
C GLU A 62 -9.63 -5.65 12.05
N PHE A 63 -9.54 -5.74 10.72
CA PHE A 63 -8.88 -4.75 9.86
C PHE A 63 -9.90 -3.80 9.25
N THR A 64 -9.57 -2.52 9.26
CA THR A 64 -10.42 -1.45 8.72
C THR A 64 -10.42 -1.45 7.19
N GLU A 65 -11.39 -0.75 6.59
CA GLU A 65 -11.35 -0.51 5.13
C GLU A 65 -10.09 0.25 4.71
N ALA A 66 -9.66 1.23 5.51
CA ALA A 66 -8.43 1.99 5.26
C ALA A 66 -7.17 1.09 5.24
N ASP A 67 -7.12 0.05 6.09
CA ASP A 67 -6.04 -0.94 6.04
C ASP A 67 -6.06 -1.72 4.71
N MET A 68 -7.24 -2.09 4.23
CA MET A 68 -7.40 -2.80 2.96
C MET A 68 -7.13 -1.91 1.75
N GLU A 69 -7.49 -0.63 1.80
CA GLU A 69 -7.17 0.37 0.78
C GLU A 69 -5.66 0.56 0.68
N MET A 70 -4.95 0.67 1.80
CA MET A 70 -3.48 0.73 1.79
C MET A 70 -2.84 -0.51 1.13
N LEU A 71 -3.36 -1.71 1.40
CA LEU A 71 -2.89 -2.92 0.74
C LEU A 71 -3.19 -2.92 -0.77
N GLN A 72 -4.34 -2.38 -1.19
CA GLN A 72 -4.70 -2.22 -2.60
C GLN A 72 -3.78 -1.23 -3.32
N GLU A 73 -3.50 -0.08 -2.71
CA GLU A 73 -2.59 0.93 -3.27
C GLU A 73 -1.15 0.41 -3.41
N ALA A 74 -0.71 -0.41 -2.46
CA ALA A 74 0.60 -1.03 -2.47
C ALA A 74 0.70 -2.25 -3.40
N ASN A 75 -0.42 -2.73 -3.96
CA ASN A 75 -0.43 -3.98 -4.70
C ASN A 75 0.11 -3.84 -6.12
N GLY A 76 0.86 -4.86 -6.55
CA GLY A 76 1.33 -4.99 -7.92
C GLY A 76 1.08 -6.40 -8.43
N ARG A 77 1.04 -6.56 -9.74
CA ARG A 77 0.98 -7.87 -10.41
C ARG A 77 2.02 -7.95 -11.51
N ARG A 78 2.37 -9.17 -11.94
CA ARG A 78 3.32 -9.36 -13.05
C ARG A 78 2.81 -8.64 -14.30
N GLY A 79 3.61 -7.73 -14.86
CA GLY A 79 3.24 -6.91 -16.03
C GLY A 79 2.36 -5.69 -15.73
N ALA A 80 2.01 -5.48 -14.46
CA ALA A 80 1.41 -4.24 -13.96
C ALA A 80 1.87 -4.05 -12.51
N GLU A 81 3.17 -3.81 -12.37
CA GLU A 81 3.85 -3.65 -11.09
C GLU A 81 3.35 -2.39 -10.37
N ALA A 82 3.35 -2.42 -9.03
CA ALA A 82 3.09 -1.24 -8.23
C ALA A 82 4.17 -0.19 -8.54
N PRO A 83 3.78 1.06 -8.90
CA PRO A 83 4.73 2.08 -9.30
C PRO A 83 5.64 2.49 -8.14
N LEU A 84 6.71 3.23 -8.44
CA LEU A 84 7.65 3.68 -7.39
C LEU A 84 6.94 4.47 -6.29
N ASN A 85 6.02 5.37 -6.65
CA ASN A 85 5.27 6.18 -5.70
C ASN A 85 4.15 5.43 -4.95
N ALA A 86 3.95 4.13 -5.19
CA ALA A 86 3.05 3.32 -4.39
C ALA A 86 3.57 3.19 -2.94
N PRO A 87 2.67 3.09 -1.94
CA PRO A 87 3.08 3.01 -0.55
C PRO A 87 3.82 1.70 -0.25
N ILE A 88 4.89 1.78 0.54
CA ILE A 88 5.53 0.60 1.12
C ILE A 88 4.87 0.30 2.47
N VAL A 89 4.30 -0.90 2.59
CA VAL A 89 3.52 -1.30 3.77
C VAL A 89 4.43 -1.57 4.97
N ALA A 90 4.23 -0.79 6.03
CA ALA A 90 4.83 -1.07 7.32
C ALA A 90 4.06 -2.18 8.07
N CYS A 91 4.71 -2.82 9.04
CA CYS A 91 4.01 -3.74 9.93
C CYS A 91 2.96 -2.98 10.76
N HIS A 92 1.69 -3.42 10.75
CA HIS A 92 0.61 -2.80 11.53
C HIS A 92 0.85 -2.81 13.05
N ARG A 93 1.83 -3.59 13.55
CA ARG A 93 2.23 -3.60 14.97
C ARG A 93 3.34 -2.58 15.29
N ASP A 94 3.96 -1.98 14.28
CA ASP A 94 4.99 -0.98 14.47
C ASP A 94 4.33 0.40 14.56
N GLN A 95 4.78 1.23 15.50
CA GLN A 95 4.22 2.56 15.76
C GLN A 95 5.35 3.60 15.89
N PRO A 96 5.07 4.88 15.58
CA PRO A 96 5.97 5.99 15.90
C PRO A 96 6.39 5.98 17.38
N GLY A 97 7.64 6.33 17.66
CA GLY A 97 8.13 6.48 19.04
C GLY A 97 8.36 5.17 19.81
N THR A 98 8.23 4.01 19.17
CA THR A 98 8.57 2.72 19.77
C THR A 98 9.98 2.28 19.39
N THR A 99 10.49 1.24 20.07
CA THR A 99 11.80 0.60 19.75
C THR A 99 11.89 0.13 18.30
N HIS A 100 10.77 -0.01 17.61
CA HIS A 100 10.71 -0.43 16.23
C HIS A 100 9.80 0.49 15.41
N ALA A 101 10.33 1.63 14.99
CA ALA A 101 9.61 2.56 14.15
C ALA A 101 9.54 2.05 12.70
N TRP A 102 8.33 1.71 12.24
CA TRP A 102 8.00 1.58 10.82
C TRP A 102 8.83 0.58 10.00
N ARG A 103 9.02 -0.65 10.50
CA ARG A 103 9.67 -1.69 9.68
C ARG A 103 8.75 -2.15 8.56
N TRP A 104 9.33 -2.47 7.42
CA TRP A 104 8.59 -3.05 6.30
C TRP A 104 7.97 -4.40 6.69
N CYS A 105 6.74 -4.62 6.27
CA CYS A 105 5.95 -5.79 6.63
C CYS A 105 6.46 -7.05 5.90
N ALA A 106 6.81 -8.10 6.65
CA ALA A 106 7.30 -9.36 6.10
C ALA A 106 6.27 -10.05 5.19
N GLY A 107 4.98 -10.01 5.56
CA GLY A 107 3.92 -10.63 4.75
C GLY A 107 3.73 -9.93 3.41
N PHE A 108 3.76 -8.59 3.43
CA PHE A 108 3.70 -7.79 2.22
C PHE A 108 4.90 -8.06 1.30
N LEU A 109 6.12 -8.07 1.86
CA LEU A 109 7.32 -8.35 1.07
C LEU A 109 7.30 -9.75 0.45
N ALA A 110 6.82 -10.75 1.18
CA ALA A 110 6.73 -12.12 0.70
C ALA A 110 5.67 -12.33 -0.39
N VAL A 111 4.53 -11.63 -0.33
CA VAL A 111 3.40 -11.83 -1.26
C VAL A 111 3.43 -10.88 -2.46
N VAL A 112 3.78 -9.61 -2.23
CA VAL A 112 3.67 -8.52 -3.21
C VAL A 112 5.04 -7.94 -3.60
N GLY A 113 6.07 -8.18 -2.79
CA GLY A 113 7.34 -7.47 -2.88
C GLY A 113 8.00 -7.56 -4.27
N GLU A 114 7.95 -8.71 -4.94
CA GLU A 114 8.54 -8.85 -6.28
C GLU A 114 7.80 -8.04 -7.36
N GLN A 115 6.53 -7.75 -7.15
CA GLN A 115 5.69 -6.98 -8.08
C GLN A 115 5.62 -5.50 -7.70
N HIS A 116 6.43 -5.03 -6.75
CA HIS A 116 6.50 -3.63 -6.33
C HIS A 116 7.83 -2.99 -6.75
N LEU A 117 7.79 -1.94 -7.59
CA LEU A 117 9.02 -1.33 -8.12
C LEU A 117 9.91 -0.74 -7.02
N GLY A 118 9.34 -0.14 -5.98
CA GLY A 118 10.10 0.33 -4.82
C GLY A 118 10.86 -0.77 -4.07
N VAL A 119 10.31 -1.98 -3.97
CA VAL A 119 10.97 -3.14 -3.33
C VAL A 119 12.06 -3.69 -4.24
N ARG A 120 11.80 -3.82 -5.55
CA ARG A 120 12.80 -4.22 -6.55
C ARG A 120 14.01 -3.28 -6.57
N LEU A 121 13.76 -1.98 -6.48
CA LEU A 121 14.83 -0.98 -6.37
C LEU A 121 15.63 -1.17 -5.08
N ALA A 122 14.98 -1.42 -3.94
CA ALA A 122 15.67 -1.67 -2.68
C ALA A 122 16.56 -2.93 -2.73
N LEU A 123 16.09 -4.00 -3.38
CA LEU A 123 16.90 -5.21 -3.63
C LEU A 123 18.11 -4.89 -4.52
N ALA A 124 17.90 -4.15 -5.62
CA ALA A 124 18.98 -3.79 -6.55
C ALA A 124 20.03 -2.84 -5.94
N MET A 125 19.66 -2.12 -4.88
CA MET A 125 20.55 -1.21 -4.15
C MET A 125 21.23 -1.86 -2.94
N ASP A 126 21.08 -3.17 -2.73
CA ASP A 126 21.50 -3.87 -1.50
C ASP A 126 20.93 -3.23 -0.23
N ALA A 127 19.78 -2.56 -0.34
CA ALA A 127 19.07 -1.95 0.77
C ALA A 127 17.99 -2.89 1.35
N LEU A 128 17.76 -4.04 0.72
CA LEU A 128 16.91 -5.12 1.22
C LEU A 128 17.57 -6.46 0.84
N PRO A 129 17.67 -7.44 1.76
CA PRO A 129 18.22 -8.73 1.41
C PRO A 129 17.23 -9.55 0.54
N PRO A 130 17.70 -10.39 -0.41
CA PRO A 130 16.82 -11.21 -1.25
C PRO A 130 15.87 -12.12 -0.47
N GLN A 131 16.27 -12.57 0.72
CA GLN A 131 15.47 -13.42 1.61
C GLN A 131 14.22 -12.70 2.15
N ALA A 132 14.15 -11.37 2.06
CA ALA A 132 12.99 -10.61 2.49
C ALA A 132 11.76 -10.80 1.58
N VAL A 133 11.98 -11.11 0.29
CA VAL A 133 10.92 -11.39 -0.70
C VAL A 133 10.84 -12.86 -1.10
N ASN A 134 11.83 -13.67 -0.68
CA ASN A 134 11.88 -15.11 -0.94
C ASN A 134 11.69 -15.88 0.39
N PRO A 135 10.44 -16.14 0.81
CA PRO A 135 10.19 -16.83 2.06
C PRO A 135 10.79 -18.26 2.08
N PRO A 136 11.42 -18.70 3.18
CA PRO A 136 11.94 -20.07 3.34
C PRO A 136 10.83 -21.12 3.41
N ALA A 137 11.19 -22.40 3.33
CA ALA A 137 10.24 -23.52 3.33
C ALA A 137 9.38 -23.65 4.61
N ASP A 138 9.83 -23.10 5.75
CA ASP A 138 9.11 -23.12 7.03
C ASP A 138 8.16 -21.91 7.20
N TRP A 139 7.89 -21.16 6.13
CA TRP A 139 7.02 -19.99 6.18
C TRP A 139 5.57 -20.39 6.48
N PRO A 140 4.86 -19.65 7.34
CA PRO A 140 3.45 -19.96 7.62
C PRO A 140 2.58 -19.71 6.39
N ASP A 141 1.45 -20.41 6.32
CA ASP A 141 0.47 -20.27 5.24
C ASP A 141 -0.02 -18.82 5.12
N MET A 142 0.06 -18.32 3.89
CA MET A 142 -0.37 -16.97 3.52
C MET A 142 -1.36 -17.00 2.38
N TYR A 143 -2.16 -15.94 2.28
CA TYR A 143 -2.90 -15.69 1.04
C TYR A 143 -1.91 -15.48 -0.11
N PRO A 144 -2.13 -16.12 -1.27
CA PRO A 144 -1.18 -16.09 -2.39
C PRO A 144 -1.12 -14.73 -3.09
N ASP A 145 -2.17 -13.92 -2.96
CA ASP A 145 -2.31 -12.61 -3.57
C ASP A 145 -3.37 -11.78 -2.82
N LEU A 146 -3.50 -10.51 -3.22
CA LEU A 146 -4.47 -9.60 -2.63
C LEU A 146 -5.93 -10.02 -2.89
N ASP A 147 -6.23 -10.56 -4.08
CA ASP A 147 -7.60 -10.95 -4.44
C ASP A 147 -8.11 -12.08 -3.53
N ALA A 148 -7.26 -13.07 -3.23
CA ALA A 148 -7.54 -14.13 -2.28
C ALA A 148 -7.76 -13.59 -0.86
N LEU A 149 -6.95 -12.62 -0.42
CA LEU A 149 -7.11 -11.97 0.88
C LEU A 149 -8.45 -11.22 0.97
N LEU A 150 -8.78 -10.39 -0.03
CA LEU A 150 -10.02 -9.61 -0.05
C LEU A 150 -11.25 -10.52 -0.15
N THR A 151 -11.17 -11.60 -0.94
CA THR A 151 -12.22 -12.63 -1.01
C THR A 151 -12.45 -13.28 0.34
N ALA A 152 -11.37 -13.66 1.05
CA ALA A 152 -11.46 -14.26 2.36
C ALA A 152 -12.06 -13.28 3.39
N ARG A 153 -11.67 -12.00 3.34
CA ARG A 153 -12.24 -10.95 4.21
C ARG A 153 -13.73 -10.77 3.98
N ALA A 154 -14.17 -10.65 2.72
CA ALA A 154 -15.57 -10.53 2.37
C ALA A 154 -16.39 -11.72 2.90
N ALA A 155 -15.86 -12.94 2.77
CA ALA A 155 -16.49 -14.14 3.31
C ALA A 155 -16.58 -14.12 4.85
N GLN A 156 -15.56 -13.61 5.56
CA GLN A 156 -15.59 -13.46 7.01
C GLN A 156 -16.64 -12.43 7.46
N LEU A 157 -16.67 -11.25 6.83
CA LEU A 157 -17.65 -10.20 7.13
C LEU A 157 -19.10 -10.69 6.95
N ALA A 158 -19.39 -11.39 5.86
CA ALA A 158 -20.72 -11.97 5.61
C ALA A 158 -21.16 -12.95 6.71
N ARG A 159 -20.23 -13.75 7.26
CA ARG A 159 -20.51 -14.66 8.38
C ARG A 159 -20.77 -13.92 9.68
N SER A 160 -20.01 -12.87 9.95
CA SER A 160 -20.18 -12.04 11.15
C SER A 160 -21.51 -11.29 11.14
N SER A 161 -21.97 -10.81 9.98
CA SER A 161 -23.28 -10.17 9.82
C SER A 161 -24.46 -11.14 9.88
N GLY A 162 -24.26 -12.41 9.50
CA GLY A 162 -25.29 -13.46 9.55
C GLY A 162 -25.50 -14.11 10.93
N SER A 163 -24.59 -13.87 11.89
CA SER A 163 -24.65 -14.42 13.25
C SER A 163 -25.44 -13.53 14.22
N GLY A 164 -26.64 -13.08 13.82
CA GLY A 164 -27.59 -12.43 14.74
C GLY A 164 -28.09 -13.41 15.82
N PRO A 165 -28.53 -12.92 17.00
CA PRO A 165 -28.95 -13.78 18.10
C PRO A 165 -30.14 -14.65 17.66
N ARG A 166 -29.98 -15.98 17.76
CA ARG A 166 -31.11 -16.91 17.76
C ARG A 166 -31.85 -16.72 19.07
N THR A 167 -32.96 -15.99 19.02
CA THR A 167 -33.98 -15.92 20.09
C THR A 167 -34.65 -17.27 20.29
#